data_AF-A0A452ZX17-F1
#
_entry.id   AF-A0A452ZX17-F1
#
_cell.length_a   1.000
_cell.length_b   1.000
_cell.length_c   1.000
_cell.angle_alpha   90.00
_cell.angle_beta   90.00
_cell.angle_gamma   90.00
#
_symmetry.space_group_name_H-M   'P 1'
#
loop_
_entity.id
_entity.type
_entity.pdbx_description
1 polymer ?
#
loop_
_entity_poly.entity_id
_entity_poly.type
_entity_poly.pdbx_seq_one_letter_code
_entity_poly.pdbx_strand_id
1 'polypeptide(L)'
;MYKEYRDTTLNGGVEQMYTEMASRHRVRAPCIQIIKTATVDFKLCKRDNTKQFHNSKIKFPLVYQKVRPPTRKLKTTYKATRPNLFM
;
A
#
# COMPACT_ATOMS: atom_id res chain seq x y z
N MET A 1 -10.77 -8.88 15.19
CA MET A 1 -9.82 -7.76 14.98
C MET A 1 -10.51 -6.69 14.14
N TYR A 2 -10.46 -5.41 14.53
CA TYR A 2 -10.91 -4.31 13.67
C TYR A 2 -9.74 -3.79 12.82
N LYS A 3 -9.97 -3.45 11.55
CA LYS A 3 -8.96 -2.92 10.63
C LYS A 3 -9.61 -1.87 9.73
N GLU A 4 -8.81 -0.90 9.32
CA GLU A 4 -9.21 0.18 8.41
C GLU A 4 -8.17 0.25 7.30
N TYR A 5 -8.62 0.38 6.05
CA TYR A 5 -7.78 0.51 4.88
C TYR A 5 -8.29 1.67 4.03
N ARG A 6 -7.38 2.32 3.31
CA ARG A 6 -7.72 3.34 2.32
C ARG A 6 -7.52 2.74 0.94
N ASP A 7 -8.62 2.55 0.23
CA ASP A 7 -8.63 2.04 -1.14
C ASP A 7 -9.79 2.67 -1.93
N THR A 8 -9.73 2.55 -3.25
CA THR A 8 -10.75 2.97 -4.21
C THR A 8 -11.99 2.09 -4.20
N THR A 9 -11.85 0.81 -3.83
CA THR A 9 -12.95 -0.16 -3.79
C THR A 9 -12.95 -0.96 -2.49
N LEU A 10 -14.13 -1.47 -2.10
CA LEU A 10 -14.26 -2.31 -0.91
C LEU A 10 -13.52 -3.66 -1.09
N ASN A 11 -13.53 -4.21 -2.30
CA ASN A 11 -12.81 -5.44 -2.64
C ASN A 11 -11.28 -5.29 -2.48
N GLY A 12 -10.71 -4.17 -2.96
CA GLY A 12 -9.29 -3.88 -2.78
C GLY A 12 -8.91 -3.74 -1.30
N GLY A 13 -9.76 -3.09 -0.50
CA GLY A 13 -9.57 -3.04 0.96
C GLY A 13 -9.56 -4.41 1.63
N VAL A 14 -10.38 -5.35 1.16
CA VAL A 14 -10.39 -6.74 1.64
C VAL A 14 -9.14 -7.51 1.20
N GLU A 15 -8.64 -7.28 -0.02
CA GLU A 15 -7.39 -7.87 -0.50
C GLU A 15 -6.18 -7.39 0.32
N GLN A 16 -6.10 -6.09 0.61
CA GLN A 16 -5.09 -5.53 1.50
C GLN A 16 -5.18 -6.16 2.89
N MET A 17 -6.39 -6.41 3.39
CA MET A 17 -6.61 -7.07 4.68
C MET A 17 -6.06 -8.49 4.71
N TYR A 18 -6.32 -9.30 3.68
CA TYR A 18 -5.75 -10.65 3.58
C TYR A 18 -4.22 -10.62 3.56
N THR A 19 -3.62 -9.71 2.78
CA THR A 19 -2.16 -9.57 2.70
C THR A 19 -1.54 -9.14 4.03
N GLU A 20 -2.16 -8.19 4.73
CA GLU A 20 -1.66 -7.73 6.03
C GLU A 20 -1.77 -8.83 7.11
N MET A 21 -2.88 -9.57 7.13
CA MET A 21 -3.10 -10.68 8.06
C MET A 21 -2.13 -11.84 7.84
N ALA A 22 -1.83 -12.15 6.57
CA ALA A 22 -0.83 -13.14 6.21
C ALA A 22 0.58 -12.73 6.68
N SER A 23 0.95 -11.45 6.51
CA SER A 23 2.29 -10.97 6.89
C SER A 23 2.46 -10.79 8.40
N ARG A 24 1.57 -10.04 9.06
CA ARG A 24 1.73 -9.64 10.47
C ARG A 24 1.33 -10.73 11.46
N HIS A 25 0.33 -11.53 11.09
CA HIS A 25 -0.26 -12.52 12.00
C HIS A 25 -0.12 -13.96 11.49
N ARG A 26 0.51 -14.15 10.32
CA ARG A 26 0.77 -15.48 9.72
C ARG A 26 -0.51 -16.30 9.51
N VAL A 27 -1.63 -15.62 9.25
CA VAL A 27 -2.93 -16.27 9.08
C VAL A 27 -3.19 -16.56 7.59
N ARG A 28 -3.73 -17.76 7.30
CA ARG A 28 -4.13 -18.14 5.94
C ARG A 28 -5.56 -17.67 5.65
N ALA A 29 -5.89 -17.44 4.39
CA ALA A 29 -7.22 -16.95 3.99
C ALA A 29 -8.40 -17.78 4.53
N PRO A 30 -8.37 -19.14 4.53
CA PRO A 30 -9.48 -19.94 5.07
C PRO A 30 -9.72 -19.75 6.57
N CYS A 31 -8.73 -19.23 7.30
CA CYS A 31 -8.81 -19.02 8.75
C CYS A 31 -9.38 -17.63 9.11
N ILE A 32 -9.71 -16.79 8.12
CA ILE A 32 -10.17 -15.42 8.33
C ILE A 32 -11.67 -15.36 8.05
N GLN A 33 -12.43 -14.91 9.05
CA GLN A 33 -13.85 -14.63 8.91
C GLN A 33 -14.07 -13.12 9.04
N ILE A 34 -14.73 -12.54 8.04
CA ILE A 34 -15.07 -11.12 8.02
C ILE A 34 -16.48 -10.95 8.57
N ILE A 35 -16.60 -10.28 9.71
CA ILE A 35 -17.91 -10.07 10.37
C ILE A 35 -18.72 -8.99 9.66
N LYS A 36 -18.08 -7.86 9.35
CA LYS A 36 -18.72 -6.71 8.68
C LYS A 36 -17.68 -5.91 7.91
N THR A 37 -18.07 -5.45 6.73
CA THR A 37 -17.36 -4.44 5.95
C THR A 37 -18.25 -3.22 5.81
N ALA A 38 -17.66 -2.03 5.82
CA ALA A 38 -18.37 -0.77 5.62
C ALA A 38 -17.38 0.28 5.12
N THR A 39 -17.86 1.18 4.28
CA THR A 39 -17.17 2.45 4.01
C THR A 39 -17.36 3.37 5.20
N VAL A 40 -16.27 4.04 5.60
CA VAL A 40 -16.25 4.90 6.79
C VAL A 40 -15.84 6.30 6.35
N ASP A 41 -16.53 7.32 6.83
CA ASP A 41 -16.18 8.72 6.58
C ASP A 41 -14.85 9.09 7.25
N PHE A 42 -14.11 10.03 6.67
CA PHE A 42 -12.76 10.41 7.11
C PHE A 42 -12.70 10.89 8.57
N LYS A 43 -13.78 11.47 9.10
CA LYS A 43 -13.84 11.94 10.50
C LYS A 43 -13.94 10.80 11.50
N LEU A 44 -14.46 9.64 11.06
CA LEU A 44 -14.74 8.50 11.92
C LEU A 44 -13.61 7.46 11.94
N CYS A 45 -12.59 7.61 11.10
CA CYS A 45 -11.42 6.73 11.09
C CYS A 45 -10.66 6.81 12.42
N LYS A 46 -10.33 5.66 13.00
CA LYS A 46 -9.68 5.56 14.30
C LYS A 46 -8.18 5.30 14.19
N ARG A 47 -7.71 4.67 13.10
CA ARG A 47 -6.30 4.22 12.99
C ARG A 47 -5.36 5.34 12.53
N ASP A 48 -4.22 5.48 13.20
CA ASP A 48 -3.26 6.56 12.91
C ASP A 48 -2.65 6.45 11.51
N ASN A 49 -2.39 5.21 11.07
CA ASN A 49 -1.87 4.93 9.73
C ASN A 49 -2.82 5.37 8.59
N THR A 50 -4.13 5.39 8.81
CA THR A 50 -5.11 5.91 7.84
C THR A 50 -5.27 7.42 8.01
N LYS A 51 -5.37 7.91 9.25
CA LYS A 51 -5.53 9.34 9.56
C LYS A 51 -4.41 10.22 9.01
N GLN A 52 -3.17 9.74 8.96
CA GLN A 52 -2.03 10.52 8.43
C GLN A 52 -2.24 11.00 6.98
N PHE A 53 -3.08 10.32 6.19
CA PHE A 53 -3.32 10.66 4.79
C PHE A 53 -4.53 11.59 4.57
N HIS A 54 -5.20 12.07 5.61
CA HIS A 54 -6.42 12.88 5.47
C HIS A 54 -6.14 14.34 5.07
N ASN A 55 -4.91 14.82 5.25
CA ASN A 55 -4.53 16.18 4.88
C ASN A 55 -4.47 16.35 3.35
N SER A 56 -5.28 17.25 2.80
CA SER A 56 -5.31 17.56 1.36
C SER A 56 -4.03 18.23 0.84
N LYS A 57 -3.23 18.85 1.73
CA LYS A 57 -1.97 19.50 1.40
C LYS A 57 -0.74 18.61 1.64
N ILE A 58 -0.93 17.31 1.85
CA ILE A 58 0.17 16.39 2.14
C ILE A 58 1.14 16.30 0.96
N LYS A 59 2.44 16.32 1.26
CA LYS A 59 3.53 16.19 0.28
C LYS A 59 4.56 15.21 0.83
N PHE A 60 5.07 14.35 -0.05
CA PHE A 60 6.12 13.39 0.29
C PHE A 60 7.30 13.58 -0.66
N PRO A 61 8.54 13.73 -0.14
CA PRO A 61 9.71 13.69 -0.99
C PRO A 61 9.95 12.25 -1.47
N LEU A 62 10.39 12.10 -2.71
CA LEU A 62 10.89 10.83 -3.22
C LEU A 62 12.38 10.74 -2.91
N VAL A 63 12.71 10.23 -1.72
CA VAL A 63 14.11 10.15 -1.24
C VAL A 63 14.92 9.09 -2.01
N TYR A 64 14.26 8.05 -2.52
CA TYR A 64 14.90 6.96 -3.24
C TYR A 64 14.04 6.54 -4.43
N GLN A 65 14.53 6.76 -5.64
CA GLN A 65 13.87 6.33 -6.87
C GLN A 65 14.55 5.08 -7.44
N LYS A 66 13.90 3.92 -7.29
CA LYS A 66 14.37 2.69 -7.93
C LYS A 66 14.23 2.81 -9.44
N VAL A 67 15.35 2.84 -10.16
CA VAL A 67 15.35 2.83 -11.64
C VAL A 67 14.71 1.54 -12.15
N ARG A 68 13.54 1.67 -12.80
CA ARG A 68 12.85 0.58 -13.48
C ARG A 68 12.81 0.90 -14.97
N PRO A 69 13.28 0.01 -15.86
CA PRO A 69 13.14 0.24 -17.30
C PRO A 69 11.65 0.31 -17.67
N PRO A 70 11.23 1.24 -18.54
CA PRO A 70 9.81 1.43 -18.89
C PRO A 70 9.17 0.19 -19.52
N THR A 71 9.96 -0.60 -20.24
CA THR A 71 9.52 -1.86 -20.86
C THR A 71 10.53 -2.96 -20.62
N ARG A 72 10.06 -4.22 -20.66
CA ARG A 72 10.93 -5.40 -20.45
C ARG A 72 12.06 -5.49 -21.47
N LYS A 73 11.81 -5.04 -22.72
CA LYS A 73 12.80 -5.03 -23.81
C LYS A 73 14.03 -4.16 -23.51
N LEU A 74 13.86 -3.12 -22.71
CA LEU A 74 14.91 -2.16 -22.36
C LEU A 74 15.69 -2.56 -21.08
N LYS A 75 15.40 -3.73 -20.50
CA LYS A 75 16.13 -4.26 -19.34
C LYS A 75 17.46 -4.85 -19.83
N THR A 76 18.57 -4.23 -19.43
CA THR A 76 19.93 -4.72 -19.73
C THR A 76 20.63 -5.20 -18.45
N THR A 77 21.56 -6.15 -18.60
CA THR A 77 22.40 -6.63 -17.49
C THR A 77 23.46 -5.61 -17.09
N TYR A 78 24.00 -4.88 -18.07
CA TYR A 78 25.03 -3.86 -17.87
C TYR A 78 24.59 -2.54 -18.49
N LYS A 79 25.11 -1.43 -17.95
CA LYS A 79 24.98 -0.08 -18.50
C LYS A 79 26.31 0.65 -18.33
N ALA A 80 26.63 1.51 -19.30
CA ALA A 80 27.86 2.31 -19.29
C ALA A 80 27.83 3.41 -18.21
N THR A 81 26.64 3.81 -17.75
CA THR A 81 26.46 4.88 -16.76
C THR A 81 25.85 4.35 -15.45
N ARG A 82 26.27 4.96 -14.34
CA ARG A 82 25.72 4.67 -13.00
C ARG A 82 24.37 5.36 -12.83
N PRO A 83 23.34 4.68 -12.28
CA PRO A 83 22.06 5.31 -12.00
C PRO A 83 22.19 6.29 -10.83
N ASN A 84 21.49 7.43 -10.91
CA ASN A 84 21.22 8.30 -9.77
C ASN A 84 19.86 7.92 -9.17
N LEU A 85 19.77 7.81 -7.84
CA LEU A 85 18.59 7.35 -7.11
C LEU A 85 17.97 8.45 -6.24
N PHE A 86 18.57 9.64 -6.20
CA PHE A 86 18.25 10.72 -5.25
C PHE A 86 17.82 12.05 -5.92
N MET A 87 17.88 12.13 -7.24
CA MET A 87 17.23 13.18 -8.04
C MET A 87 15.79 12.77 -8.34
#